data_AF-A0A6A6KPK2-F1
#
_entry.id   AF-A0A6A6KPK2-F1
#
_cell.length_a   1.000
_cell.length_b   1.000
_cell.length_c   1.000
_cell.angle_alpha   90.00
_cell.angle_beta   90.00
_cell.angle_gamma   90.00
#
_symmetry.space_group_name_H-M   'P 1'
#
loop_
_entity.id
_entity.type
_entity.pdbx_description
1 polymer ?
#
loop_
_entity_poly.entity_id
_entity_poly.type
_entity_poly.pdbx_seq_one_letter_code
_entity_poly.pdbx_strand_id
1 'polypeptide(L)'
;MYNCLGNPSCGWEVSYGAEFVPDAKDAYTVIIQKPTKLAPTDEPVVTSSFKVGELGKILLTVDNSTSKKKKLLYRFKIKPFSD
;
A
#
# COMPACT_ATOMS: atom_id res chain seq x y z
N MET A 1 15.57 -7.13 -13.27
CA MET A 1 15.04 -7.91 -12.12
C MET A 1 15.98 -9.02 -11.63
N TYR A 2 17.02 -9.44 -12.37
CA TYR A 2 17.84 -10.62 -12.00
C TYR A 2 19.20 -10.35 -11.29
N ASN A 3 19.63 -9.10 -11.07
CA ASN A 3 20.97 -8.80 -10.53
C ASN A 3 21.03 -8.49 -9.02
N CYS A 4 20.21 -9.17 -8.19
CA CYS A 4 20.25 -8.97 -6.73
C CYS A 4 20.82 -10.16 -5.95
N LEU A 5 21.39 -11.16 -6.63
CA LEU A 5 22.07 -12.27 -5.96
C LEU A 5 23.37 -11.75 -5.32
N GLY A 6 23.33 -11.48 -4.01
CA GLY A 6 24.50 -11.17 -3.19
C GLY A 6 24.65 -9.72 -2.70
N ASN A 7 23.71 -8.81 -2.98
CA ASN A 7 23.76 -7.44 -2.43
C ASN A 7 22.42 -7.04 -1.77
N PRO A 8 22.36 -6.92 -0.43
CA PRO A 8 21.13 -6.57 0.30
C PRO A 8 20.60 -5.18 -0.05
N SER A 9 21.37 -4.32 -0.70
CA SER A 9 20.98 -2.94 -1.01
C SER A 9 20.28 -2.74 -2.38
N CYS A 10 20.04 -3.81 -3.13
CA CYS A 10 19.56 -3.72 -4.52
C CYS A 10 18.05 -3.98 -4.67
N GLY A 11 17.37 -4.44 -3.61
CA GLY A 11 15.98 -4.85 -3.67
C GLY A 11 14.97 -3.70 -3.56
N TRP A 12 13.78 -3.92 -4.09
CA TRP A 12 12.65 -3.00 -4.24
C TRP A 12 11.98 -2.62 -2.90
N GLU A 13 12.72 -2.66 -1.79
CA GLU A 13 12.21 -2.55 -0.42
C GLU A 13 11.47 -1.24 -0.18
N VAL A 14 10.24 -1.31 0.29
CA VAL A 14 9.46 -0.12 0.65
C VAL A 14 8.59 -0.47 1.84
N SER A 15 8.19 0.53 2.62
CA SER A 15 7.10 0.35 3.58
C SER A 15 5.79 0.70 2.89
N TYR A 16 4.81 -0.18 2.96
CA TYR A 16 3.47 0.05 2.42
C TYR A 16 2.42 0.04 3.52
N GLY A 17 1.54 1.03 3.51
CA GLY A 17 0.36 1.11 4.36
C GLY A 17 -0.85 1.61 3.58
N ALA A 18 -2.04 1.31 4.07
CA ALA A 18 -3.30 1.79 3.49
C ALA A 18 -4.33 2.13 4.58
N GLU A 19 -5.03 3.23 4.39
CA GLU A 19 -6.03 3.76 5.31
C GLU A 19 -7.27 4.23 4.54
N PHE A 20 -8.44 4.11 5.16
CA PHE A 20 -9.65 4.80 4.75
C PHE A 20 -9.92 5.98 5.68
N VAL A 21 -10.09 7.16 5.13
CA VAL A 21 -10.38 8.39 5.86
C VAL A 21 -11.79 8.84 5.47
N PRO A 22 -12.80 8.63 6.34
CA PRO A 22 -14.14 9.13 6.11
C PRO A 22 -14.18 10.66 5.98
N ASP A 23 -15.14 11.18 5.20
CA ASP A 23 -15.38 12.62 5.11
C ASP A 23 -16.16 13.17 6.33
N ALA A 24 -16.87 12.29 7.06
CA ALA A 24 -17.61 12.66 8.25
C ALA A 24 -16.67 13.13 9.38
N LYS A 25 -16.92 14.32 9.93
CA LYS A 25 -16.02 15.00 10.90
C LYS A 25 -15.80 14.22 12.20
N ASP A 26 -16.77 13.39 12.58
CA ASP A 26 -16.74 12.63 13.84
C ASP A 26 -16.40 11.14 13.63
N ALA A 27 -15.99 10.77 12.42
CA ALA A 27 -15.62 9.39 12.08
C ALA A 27 -14.10 9.16 12.21
N TYR A 28 -13.72 7.90 12.44
CA TYR A 28 -12.33 7.49 12.63
C TYR A 28 -11.70 7.02 11.32
N THR A 29 -10.41 7.32 11.14
CA THR A 29 -9.60 6.67 10.11
C THR A 29 -9.52 5.16 10.36
N VAL A 30 -9.80 4.36 9.34
CA VAL A 30 -9.73 2.90 9.39
C VAL A 30 -8.42 2.43 8.75
N ILE A 31 -7.61 1.70 9.51
CA ILE A 31 -6.39 1.08 8.97
C ILE A 31 -6.77 -0.16 8.16
N ILE A 32 -6.64 -0.09 6.84
CA ILE A 32 -6.88 -1.22 5.93
C ILE A 32 -5.65 -2.14 5.91
N GLN A 33 -4.46 -1.56 5.84
CA GLN A 33 -3.19 -2.26 5.86
C GLN A 33 -2.23 -1.50 6.78
N LYS A 34 -1.74 -2.18 7.82
CA LYS A 34 -0.71 -1.59 8.68
C LYS A 34 0.58 -1.33 7.88
N PRO A 35 1.23 -0.17 8.07
CA PRO A 35 2.54 0.10 7.48
C PRO A 35 3.51 -1.05 7.76
N THR A 36 3.91 -1.76 6.71
CA THR A 36 4.77 -2.94 6.81
C THR A 36 5.93 -2.80 5.82
N LYS A 37 7.15 -3.02 6.30
CA LYS A 37 8.33 -3.04 5.45
C LYS A 37 8.30 -4.31 4.60
N LEU A 38 8.33 -4.15 3.28
CA LEU A 38 8.46 -5.22 2.31
C LEU A 38 9.94 -5.39 1.96
N ALA A 39 10.46 -6.59 2.16
CA ALA A 39 11.80 -7.01 1.84
C ALA A 39 11.85 -7.71 0.47
N PRO A 40 13.02 -7.87 -0.15
CA PRO A 40 13.14 -8.49 -1.47
C PRO A 40 12.80 -9.98 -1.47
N THR A 41 12.76 -10.58 -0.27
CA THR A 41 12.33 -11.95 0.00
C THR A 41 10.82 -12.10 0.11
N ASP A 42 10.08 -11.01 0.28
CA ASP A 42 8.62 -11.02 0.39
C ASP A 42 7.96 -11.09 -0.98
N GLU A 43 6.66 -11.38 -0.99
CA GLU A 43 5.89 -11.32 -2.22
C GLU A 43 5.89 -9.88 -2.78
N PRO A 44 6.16 -9.71 -4.09
CA PRO A 44 6.28 -8.39 -4.71
C PRO A 44 4.94 -7.66 -4.90
N VAL A 45 3.82 -8.31 -4.57
CA VAL A 45 2.47 -7.79 -4.77
C VAL A 45 1.69 -7.90 -3.47
N VAL A 46 1.21 -6.76 -2.97
CA VAL A 46 0.25 -6.72 -1.86
C VAL A 46 -1.14 -6.52 -2.44
N THR A 47 -2.10 -7.35 -2.03
CA THR A 47 -3.50 -7.22 -2.43
C THR A 47 -4.40 -7.17 -1.20
N SER A 48 -5.37 -6.24 -1.22
CA SER A 48 -6.38 -6.10 -0.17
C SER A 48 -7.67 -5.56 -0.78
N SER A 49 -8.79 -5.84 -0.11
CA SER A 49 -10.10 -5.28 -0.46
C SER A 49 -10.78 -4.81 0.82
N PHE A 50 -11.38 -3.63 0.75
CA PHE A 50 -12.09 -3.02 1.87
C PHE A 50 -13.47 -2.55 1.40
N LYS A 51 -14.50 -2.74 2.23
CA LYS A 51 -15.84 -2.22 1.98
C LYS A 51 -16.00 -0.93 2.76
N VAL A 52 -16.43 0.12 2.09
CA VAL A 52 -16.77 1.41 2.71
C VAL A 52 -18.27 1.49 2.90
N GLY A 53 -18.72 2.00 4.05
CA GLY A 53 -20.13 2.27 4.35
C GLY A 53 -20.53 3.73 4.18
N GLU A 54 -19.57 4.59 3.85
CA GLU A 54 -19.73 6.05 3.80
C GLU A 54 -18.75 6.66 2.79
N LEU A 55 -18.93 7.96 2.50
CA LEU A 55 -18.04 8.72 1.64
C LEU A 55 -16.71 9.03 2.34
N GLY A 56 -15.63 8.98 1.58
CA GLY A 56 -14.29 9.23 2.08
C GLY A 56 -13.22 8.94 1.05
N LYS A 57 -11.98 8.87 1.51
CA LYS A 57 -10.78 8.70 0.69
C LYS A 57 -9.98 7.49 1.12
N ILE A 58 -9.35 6.83 0.14
CA ILE A 58 -8.35 5.79 0.40
C ILE A 58 -6.97 6.43 0.30
N LEU A 59 -6.19 6.38 1.37
CA LEU A 59 -4.81 6.82 1.41
C LEU A 59 -3.89 5.61 1.26
N LEU A 60 -3.12 5.58 0.18
CA LEU A 60 -2.05 4.59 -0.04
C LEU A 60 -0.71 5.26 0.24
N THR A 61 0.02 4.76 1.24
CA THR A 61 1.31 5.32 1.65
C THR A 61 2.41 4.34 1.28
N VAL A 62 3.38 4.82 0.50
CA VAL A 62 4.61 4.08 0.15
C VAL A 62 5.81 4.90 0.56
N ASP A 63 6.51 4.42 1.58
CA ASP A 63 7.74 5.04 2.06
C ASP A 63 8.96 4.33 1.47
N ASN A 64 9.79 5.10 0.77
CA ASN A 64 11.08 4.67 0.27
C ASN A 64 12.17 5.25 1.15
N SER A 65 12.61 4.48 2.13
CA SER A 65 13.70 4.83 3.04
C SER A 65 15.09 4.86 2.39
N THR A 66 15.18 4.67 1.07
CA THR A 66 16.44 4.69 0.31
C THR A 66 16.46 5.83 -0.70
N SER A 67 17.65 6.37 -0.99
CA SER A 67 17.84 7.42 -2.01
C SER A 67 17.71 6.93 -3.46
N LYS A 68 17.70 5.61 -3.68
CA LYS A 68 17.51 5.02 -5.01
C LYS A 68 16.05 5.21 -5.43
N LYS A 69 15.83 5.76 -6.64
CA LYS A 69 14.50 5.90 -7.23
C LYS A 69 13.89 4.52 -7.49
N LYS A 70 12.65 4.32 -7.07
CA LYS A 70 11.87 3.09 -7.28
C LYS A 70 10.63 3.40 -8.10
N LYS A 71 10.24 2.48 -8.98
CA LYS A 71 8.98 2.56 -9.73
C LYS A 71 7.96 1.67 -9.04
N LEU A 72 6.80 2.23 -8.72
CA LEU A 72 5.66 1.52 -8.16
C LEU A 72 4.61 1.30 -9.26
N LEU A 73 4.05 0.10 -9.31
CA LEU A 73 2.84 -0.19 -10.06
C LEU A 73 1.71 -0.44 -9.07
N TYR A 74 0.60 0.28 -9.21
CA TYR A 74 -0.60 0.05 -8.43
C TYR A 74 -1.79 -0.15 -9.35
N ARG A 75 -2.78 -0.92 -8.87
CA ARG A 75 -4.05 -1.10 -9.54
C ARG A 75 -5.13 -1.20 -8.49
N PHE A 76 -6.20 -0.43 -8.65
CA PHE A 76 -7.39 -0.53 -7.83
C PHE A 76 -8.62 -0.78 -8.69
N LYS A 77 -9.64 -1.40 -8.10
CA LYS A 77 -10.95 -1.58 -8.72
C LYS A 77 -12.02 -1.27 -7.69
N ILE A 78 -12.88 -0.32 -8.00
CA ILE A 78 -14.06 -0.01 -7.20
C ILE A 78 -15.21 -0.87 -7.72
N LYS A 79 -15.87 -1.62 -6.83
CA LYS A 79 -17.15 -2.24 -7.12
C LYS A 79 -18.24 -1.27 -6.69
N PRO A 80 -19.23 -0.95 -7.54
CA PRO A 80 -20.37 -0.16 -7.10
C PRO A 80 -21.08 -0.88 -5.95
N PHE A 81 -21.64 -0.11 -5.04
CA PHE A 81 -22.51 -0.65 -4.00
C PHE A 81 -23.68 -1.38 -4.70
N SER A 82 -23.82 -2.67 -4.43
CA SER A 82 -25.00 -3.44 -4.79
C SER A 82 -25.58 -3.92 -3.47
N ASP A 83 -26.84 -3.55 -3.23
CA ASP A 83 -27.66 -4.04 -2.11
C ASP A 83 -27.63 -5.57 -2.03
#